data_AF-A0A2M7L5Z4-F1
#
_entry.id   AF-A0A2M7L5Z4-F1
#
_cell.length_a   1.000
_cell.length_b   1.000
_cell.length_c   1.000
_cell.angle_alpha   90.00
_cell.angle_beta   90.00
_cell.angle_gamma   90.00
#
_symmetry.space_group_name_H-M   'P 1'
#
loop_
_entity.id
_entity.type
_entity.pdbx_description
1 polymer ?
#
loop_
_entity_poly.entity_id
_entity_poly.type
_entity_poly.pdbx_seq_one_letter_code
_entity_poly.pdbx_strand_id
1 'polypeptide(L)'
;MTKYMNTALWKKCFELESEDLSSQQMLKQCYVEMRKKAEMLVNLIVKDIPSLTVHDVSHLDALWENASLISGGGFEINPIEGFVLGGAILLHDAAMSLAAFPNGMQEIKKTPQWLDALASIDEEVELSEKEIEILILPGVLRLLHAEKARDLALIHWNVPGSQEPIYVIENIDIRRYYGELIGKLARSHWISVRELEMEFPTTIPAGPGVPSNWTIDPIKVACLLRCADASQVDHVRAPSFLWALLKPKGISNEHWAFQNKIGRASISGDALIIGSGSSFKAKEANAWWLAYDVALMVDKELRQVDMLLESTQRKYRFVGKRVMGVESSESFSKYVQTEGWHPIDASLKISNVSGIVRTLGGDHLYGSSQVIPIRELIQNAADAVRARRLLTDQNASFGKINVSLKTDHDKNFGASRSCVGSTSRTCLIGCRIQVQSTQVKV
;
A
#
# COMPACT_ATOMS: atom_id res chain seq x y z
N MET A 1 0.14 31.15 -0.60
CA MET A 1 1.30 30.30 -0.96
C MET A 1 1.04 28.92 -0.37
N THR A 2 1.02 27.87 -1.19
CA THR A 2 0.74 26.49 -0.75
C THR A 2 1.85 26.00 0.20
N LYS A 3 1.47 25.34 1.31
CA LYS A 3 2.42 24.98 2.39
C LYS A 3 3.55 24.07 1.91
N TYR A 4 3.30 23.15 0.99
CA TYR A 4 4.30 22.20 0.49
C TYR A 4 5.47 22.87 -0.23
N MET A 5 5.25 24.02 -0.90
CA MET A 5 6.31 24.76 -1.59
C MET A 5 7.34 25.36 -0.63
N ASN A 6 7.00 25.46 0.66
CA ASN A 6 7.91 25.95 1.68
C ASN A 6 8.83 24.88 2.26
N THR A 7 8.60 23.61 1.91
CA THR A 7 9.36 22.47 2.43
C THR A 7 10.80 22.47 1.90
N ALA A 8 11.70 21.85 2.66
CA ALA A 8 13.12 21.86 2.32
C ALA A 8 13.39 21.11 1.00
N LEU A 9 12.74 19.95 0.80
CA LEU A 9 12.87 19.18 -0.44
C LEU A 9 12.34 19.95 -1.64
N TRP A 10 11.15 20.55 -1.55
CA TRP A 10 10.61 21.34 -2.65
C TRP A 10 11.55 22.48 -3.05
N LYS A 11 12.03 23.24 -2.05
CA LYS A 11 12.95 24.35 -2.30
C LYS A 11 14.23 23.89 -2.97
N LYS A 12 14.84 22.80 -2.49
CA LYS A 12 16.04 22.21 -3.13
C LYS A 12 15.79 21.84 -4.59
N CYS A 13 14.64 21.25 -4.90
CA CYS A 13 14.31 20.84 -6.26
C CYS A 13 14.01 22.01 -7.20
N PHE A 14 13.29 23.04 -6.74
CA PHE A 14 12.60 23.98 -7.65
C PHE A 14 12.71 25.48 -7.31
N GLU A 15 13.35 25.85 -6.20
CA GLU A 15 13.48 27.25 -5.78
C GLU A 15 14.94 27.68 -5.57
N LEU A 16 15.84 26.75 -5.19
CA LEU A 16 17.27 27.02 -5.14
C LEU A 16 17.85 27.08 -6.55
N GLU A 17 18.83 27.98 -6.73
CA GLU A 17 19.49 28.19 -8.00
C GLU A 17 20.13 26.89 -8.50
N SER A 18 19.81 26.56 -9.76
CA SER A 18 20.25 25.37 -10.48
C SER A 18 21.18 25.78 -11.61
N GLU A 19 22.17 24.94 -11.92
CA GLU A 19 23.04 25.12 -13.09
C GLU A 19 22.22 25.20 -14.40
N ASP A 20 21.08 24.50 -14.46
CA ASP A 20 20.11 24.62 -15.54
C ASP A 20 18.74 25.06 -14.99
N LEU A 21 18.55 26.37 -14.96
CA LEU A 21 17.30 26.99 -14.51
C LEU A 21 16.13 26.68 -15.45
N SER A 22 16.41 26.52 -16.75
CA SER A 22 15.37 26.31 -17.77
C SER A 22 14.72 24.94 -17.62
N SER A 23 15.53 23.89 -17.45
CA SER A 23 15.07 22.53 -17.17
C SER A 23 14.35 22.43 -15.83
N GLN A 24 14.88 23.09 -14.80
CA GLN A 24 14.24 23.14 -13.48
C GLN A 24 12.85 23.77 -13.55
N GLN A 25 12.70 24.91 -14.24
CA GLN A 25 11.42 25.59 -14.43
C GLN A 25 10.44 24.75 -15.26
N MET A 26 10.92 24.07 -16.31
CA MET A 26 10.09 23.15 -17.11
C MET A 26 9.51 22.03 -16.24
N LEU A 27 10.33 21.38 -15.41
CA LEU A 27 9.89 20.32 -14.50
C LEU A 27 8.90 20.82 -13.45
N LYS A 28 9.17 21.98 -12.86
CA LYS A 28 8.27 22.65 -11.91
C LYS A 28 6.91 22.94 -12.54
N GLN A 29 6.90 23.48 -13.77
CA GLN A 29 5.67 23.76 -14.50
C GLN A 29 4.90 22.48 -14.83
N CYS A 30 5.60 21.41 -15.26
CA CYS A 30 4.99 20.11 -15.51
C CYS A 30 4.34 19.55 -14.23
N TYR A 31 5.00 19.65 -13.07
CA TYR A 31 4.41 19.24 -11.80
C TYR A 31 3.16 20.06 -11.44
N VAL A 32 3.20 21.38 -11.61
CA VAL A 32 2.06 22.25 -11.28
C VAL A 32 0.84 21.90 -12.12
N GLU A 33 1.00 21.67 -13.42
CA GLU A 33 -0.11 21.24 -14.29
C GLU A 33 -0.61 19.84 -13.94
N MET A 34 0.32 18.92 -13.62
CA MET A 34 -0.02 17.58 -13.15
C MET A 34 -0.85 17.62 -11.86
N ARG A 35 -0.43 18.45 -10.89
CA ARG A 35 -1.11 18.63 -9.60
C ARG A 35 -2.54 19.13 -9.77
N LYS A 36 -2.80 20.09 -10.66
CA LYS A 36 -4.16 20.60 -10.92
C LYS A 36 -5.12 19.49 -11.35
N LYS A 37 -4.65 18.55 -12.18
CA LYS A 37 -5.46 17.42 -12.64
C LYS A 37 -5.59 16.33 -11.60
N ALA A 38 -4.51 16.02 -10.90
CA ALA A 38 -4.54 15.09 -9.78
C ALA A 38 -5.51 15.57 -8.69
N GLU A 39 -5.55 16.86 -8.38
CA GLU A 39 -6.50 17.47 -7.45
C GLU A 39 -7.96 17.19 -7.86
N MET A 40 -8.30 17.35 -9.14
CA MET A 40 -9.63 17.01 -9.64
C MET A 40 -9.97 15.53 -9.46
N LEU A 41 -9.00 14.64 -9.64
CA LEU A 41 -9.18 13.20 -9.50
C LEU A 41 -9.36 12.78 -8.03
N VAL A 42 -8.49 13.25 -7.13
CA VAL A 42 -8.53 12.86 -5.72
C VAL A 42 -9.70 13.49 -4.95
N ASN A 43 -10.19 14.65 -5.39
CA ASN A 43 -11.40 15.26 -4.83
C ASN A 43 -12.66 14.39 -5.04
N LEU A 44 -12.62 13.42 -5.96
CA LEU A 44 -13.71 12.47 -6.16
C LEU A 44 -13.66 11.28 -5.18
N ILE A 45 -12.56 11.06 -4.46
CA ILE A 45 -12.44 9.95 -3.50
C ILE A 45 -13.53 10.02 -2.42
N VAL A 46 -13.87 11.22 -1.93
CA VAL A 46 -14.94 11.38 -0.92
C VAL A 46 -16.33 10.97 -1.44
N LYS A 47 -16.54 11.02 -2.75
CA LYS A 47 -17.79 10.53 -3.36
C LYS A 47 -17.83 9.01 -3.40
N ASP A 48 -16.71 8.39 -3.75
CA ASP A 48 -16.64 6.95 -3.99
C ASP A 48 -16.32 6.15 -2.70
N ILE A 49 -15.70 6.80 -1.71
CA ILE A 49 -15.35 6.25 -0.39
C ILE A 49 -15.73 7.25 0.73
N PRO A 50 -17.03 7.50 1.00
CA PRO A 50 -17.48 8.65 1.80
C PRO A 50 -17.05 8.69 3.27
N SER A 51 -16.74 7.55 3.85
CA SER A 51 -16.30 7.45 5.25
C SER A 51 -14.78 7.45 5.40
N LEU A 52 -14.01 7.50 4.32
CA LEU A 52 -12.55 7.55 4.43
C LEU A 52 -12.12 8.87 5.07
N THR A 53 -10.99 8.88 5.76
CA THR A 53 -10.34 10.11 6.21
C THR A 53 -9.93 10.96 5.00
N VAL A 54 -9.47 12.19 5.20
CA VAL A 54 -9.12 13.08 4.07
C VAL A 54 -8.05 12.44 3.19
N HIS A 55 -8.32 12.28 1.90
CA HIS A 55 -7.37 11.82 0.88
C HIS A 55 -7.37 12.75 -0.34
N ASP A 56 -7.70 14.02 -0.11
CA ASP A 56 -7.66 15.05 -1.15
C ASP A 56 -6.25 15.62 -1.33
N VAL A 57 -6.13 16.69 -2.13
CA VAL A 57 -4.85 17.32 -2.45
C VAL A 57 -4.09 17.83 -1.21
N SER A 58 -4.78 18.11 -0.09
CA SER A 58 -4.13 18.54 1.14
C SER A 58 -3.31 17.43 1.79
N HIS A 59 -3.76 16.17 1.67
CA HIS A 59 -2.99 15.01 2.09
C HIS A 59 -1.74 14.83 1.21
N LEU A 60 -1.90 14.95 -0.12
CA LEU A 60 -0.79 14.85 -1.07
C LEU A 60 0.28 15.92 -0.80
N ASP A 61 -0.15 17.16 -0.55
CA ASP A 61 0.73 18.27 -0.19
C ASP A 61 1.45 18.03 1.15
N ALA A 62 0.79 17.40 2.13
CA ALA A 62 1.40 17.06 3.41
C ALA A 62 2.52 16.01 3.28
N LEU A 63 2.51 15.17 2.25
CA LEU A 63 3.60 14.20 2.02
C LEU A 63 4.94 14.87 1.72
N TRP A 64 4.96 16.07 1.11
CA TRP A 64 6.20 16.85 0.98
C TRP A 64 6.76 17.31 2.32
N GLU A 65 5.87 17.67 3.27
CA GLU A 65 6.26 18.08 4.62
C GLU A 65 6.88 16.89 5.36
N ASN A 66 6.23 15.73 5.33
CA ASN A 66 6.73 14.51 5.97
C ASN A 66 8.00 13.96 5.32
N ALA A 67 8.07 13.94 3.99
CA ALA A 67 9.29 13.55 3.27
C ALA A 67 10.47 14.42 3.70
N SER A 68 10.28 15.75 3.78
CA SER A 68 11.32 16.68 4.20
C SER A 68 11.73 16.49 5.67
N LEU A 69 10.76 16.22 6.55
CA LEU A 69 11.00 15.96 7.95
C LEU A 69 11.84 14.69 8.14
N ILE A 70 11.45 13.59 7.47
CA ILE A 70 12.09 12.27 7.62
C ILE A 70 13.46 12.24 6.96
N SER A 71 13.61 12.87 5.79
CA SER A 71 14.88 12.91 5.07
C SER A 71 15.90 13.81 5.78
N GLY A 72 15.44 14.87 6.42
CA GLY A 72 16.27 15.89 7.08
C GLY A 72 16.80 16.95 6.12
N GLY A 73 17.24 18.09 6.66
CA GLY A 73 17.64 19.26 5.86
C GLY A 73 18.90 19.07 5.00
N GLY A 74 19.79 18.14 5.38
CA GLY A 74 20.99 17.78 4.63
C GLY A 74 20.74 16.80 3.48
N PHE A 75 19.48 16.42 3.22
CA PHE A 75 19.18 15.41 2.21
C PHE A 75 19.28 15.97 0.79
N GLU A 76 20.07 15.32 -0.06
CA GLU A 76 20.30 15.75 -1.43
C GLU A 76 19.31 15.13 -2.41
N ILE A 77 18.68 15.98 -3.21
CA ILE A 77 17.70 15.62 -4.22
C ILE A 77 17.83 16.60 -5.39
N ASN A 78 17.87 16.08 -6.61
CA ASN A 78 17.93 16.92 -7.81
C ASN A 78 16.51 17.21 -8.36
N PRO A 79 16.36 18.17 -9.29
CA PRO A 79 15.05 18.56 -9.80
C PRO A 79 14.24 17.42 -10.45
N ILE A 80 14.89 16.46 -11.14
CA ILE A 80 14.16 15.36 -11.77
C ILE A 80 13.67 14.33 -10.75
N GLU A 81 14.47 14.03 -9.73
CA GLU A 81 14.03 13.21 -8.60
C GLU A 81 12.88 13.88 -7.86
N GLY A 82 12.94 15.21 -7.70
CA GLY A 82 11.84 16.01 -7.15
C GLY A 82 10.56 15.92 -7.99
N PHE A 83 10.68 16.02 -9.32
CA PHE A 83 9.54 15.91 -10.23
C PHE A 83 8.90 14.52 -10.15
N VAL A 84 9.71 13.47 -10.20
CA VAL A 84 9.24 12.08 -10.17
C VAL A 84 8.66 11.72 -8.79
N LEU A 85 9.27 12.16 -7.69
CA LEU A 85 8.69 12.06 -6.34
C LEU A 85 7.33 12.75 -6.27
N GLY A 86 7.26 13.98 -6.77
CA GLY A 86 6.03 14.76 -6.81
C GLY A 86 4.93 14.05 -7.62
N GLY A 87 5.26 13.53 -8.80
CA GLY A 87 4.31 12.78 -9.61
C GLY A 87 3.82 11.51 -8.91
N ALA A 88 4.71 10.79 -8.22
CA ALA A 88 4.34 9.59 -7.47
C ALA A 88 3.43 9.92 -6.27
N ILE A 89 3.75 10.98 -5.52
CA ILE A 89 2.89 11.53 -4.47
C ILE A 89 1.50 11.84 -5.03
N LEU A 90 1.40 12.51 -6.19
CA LEU A 90 0.11 12.91 -6.75
C LEU A 90 -0.79 11.74 -7.15
N LEU A 91 -0.21 10.57 -7.45
CA LEU A 91 -0.93 9.44 -8.05
C LEU A 91 -1.11 8.23 -7.13
N HIS A 92 -0.32 8.08 -6.06
CA HIS A 92 -0.30 6.86 -5.23
C HIS A 92 -1.69 6.42 -4.75
N ASP A 93 -2.49 7.39 -4.30
CA ASP A 93 -3.84 7.18 -3.79
C ASP A 93 -4.95 7.59 -4.76
N ALA A 94 -4.61 8.18 -5.89
CA ALA A 94 -5.58 8.74 -6.82
C ALA A 94 -6.50 7.69 -7.45
N ALA A 95 -6.08 6.42 -7.43
CA ALA A 95 -6.89 5.29 -7.85
C ALA A 95 -7.90 4.78 -6.81
N MET A 96 -8.02 5.43 -5.66
CA MET A 96 -9.17 5.28 -4.74
C MET A 96 -10.43 6.02 -5.23
N SER A 97 -10.38 6.60 -6.43
CA SER A 97 -11.51 7.18 -7.14
C SER A 97 -11.93 6.28 -8.29
N LEU A 98 -13.24 6.09 -8.50
CA LEU A 98 -13.77 5.38 -9.66
C LEU A 98 -13.38 6.06 -10.98
N ALA A 99 -13.14 7.38 -10.96
CA ALA A 99 -12.70 8.12 -12.13
C ALA A 99 -11.29 7.72 -12.61
N ALA A 100 -10.50 7.00 -11.79
CA ALA A 100 -9.24 6.42 -12.21
C ALA A 100 -9.40 5.24 -13.20
N PHE A 101 -10.61 4.73 -13.37
CA PHE A 101 -10.94 3.59 -14.22
C PHE A 101 -11.69 4.09 -15.47
N PRO A 102 -11.06 4.10 -16.67
CA PRO A 102 -11.66 4.69 -17.87
C PRO A 102 -13.04 4.12 -18.25
N ASN A 103 -13.30 2.84 -17.94
CA ASN A 103 -14.62 2.23 -18.18
C ASN A 103 -15.51 2.19 -16.92
N GLY A 104 -15.13 2.90 -15.86
CA GLY A 104 -15.86 3.04 -14.61
C GLY A 104 -16.30 1.70 -14.01
N MET A 105 -17.56 1.62 -13.57
CA MET A 105 -18.11 0.43 -12.92
C MET A 105 -18.03 -0.83 -13.77
N GLN A 106 -18.05 -0.71 -15.10
CA GLN A 106 -17.98 -1.88 -15.98
C GLN A 106 -16.62 -2.57 -15.93
N GLU A 107 -15.54 -1.83 -15.67
CA GLU A 107 -14.21 -2.37 -15.44
C GLU A 107 -14.11 -2.99 -14.05
N ILE A 108 -14.57 -2.28 -13.02
CA ILE A 108 -14.54 -2.75 -11.62
C ILE A 108 -15.32 -4.06 -11.45
N LYS A 109 -16.54 -4.16 -12.00
CA LYS A 109 -17.41 -5.36 -11.88
C LYS A 109 -16.79 -6.64 -12.44
N LYS A 110 -15.78 -6.53 -13.31
CA LYS A 110 -15.07 -7.67 -13.91
C LYS A 110 -13.84 -8.10 -13.13
N THR A 111 -13.46 -7.36 -12.08
CA THR A 111 -12.27 -7.67 -11.29
C THR A 111 -12.53 -8.82 -10.32
N PRO A 112 -11.53 -9.67 -10.03
CA PRO A 112 -11.64 -10.69 -9.01
C PRO A 112 -12.06 -10.13 -7.64
N GLN A 113 -11.52 -8.96 -7.27
CA GLN A 113 -11.80 -8.27 -6.01
C GLN A 113 -13.27 -7.92 -5.87
N TRP A 114 -13.93 -7.51 -6.97
CA TRP A 114 -15.36 -7.27 -6.98
C TRP A 114 -16.17 -8.56 -6.79
N LEU A 115 -15.82 -9.61 -7.53
CA LEU A 115 -16.51 -10.90 -7.47
C LEU A 115 -16.37 -11.53 -6.07
N ASP A 116 -15.19 -11.44 -5.47
CA ASP A 116 -14.92 -11.91 -4.10
C ASP A 116 -15.71 -11.09 -3.07
N ALA A 117 -15.77 -9.76 -3.21
CA ALA A 117 -16.55 -8.91 -2.33
C ALA A 117 -18.06 -9.18 -2.46
N LEU A 118 -18.55 -9.41 -3.68
CA LEU A 118 -19.94 -9.79 -3.94
C LEU A 118 -20.28 -11.12 -3.28
N ALA A 119 -19.41 -12.11 -3.37
CA ALA A 119 -19.59 -13.43 -2.74
C ALA A 119 -19.55 -13.38 -1.19
N SER A 120 -19.10 -12.27 -0.59
CA SER A 120 -19.11 -12.08 0.87
C SER A 120 -20.42 -11.51 1.42
N ILE A 121 -21.34 -11.10 0.53
CA ILE A 121 -22.66 -10.63 0.92
C ILE A 121 -23.53 -11.85 1.24
N ASP A 122 -24.20 -11.80 2.39
CA ASP A 122 -25.14 -12.84 2.80
C ASP A 122 -26.33 -12.92 1.83
N GLU A 123 -26.58 -14.13 1.30
CA GLU A 123 -27.65 -14.39 0.33
C GLU A 123 -29.05 -14.10 0.91
N GLU A 124 -29.20 -14.09 2.24
CA GLU A 124 -30.46 -13.76 2.91
C GLU A 124 -30.80 -12.25 2.88
N VAL A 125 -29.85 -11.39 2.50
CA VAL A 125 -30.04 -9.94 2.42
C VAL A 125 -30.41 -9.53 1.00
N GLU A 126 -31.69 -9.22 0.78
CA GLU A 126 -32.16 -8.65 -0.49
C GLU A 126 -31.67 -7.20 -0.65
N LEU A 127 -30.59 -7.01 -1.41
CA LEU A 127 -30.07 -5.70 -1.81
C LEU A 127 -30.31 -5.47 -3.31
N SER A 128 -30.68 -4.25 -3.67
CA SER A 128 -30.63 -3.82 -5.08
C SER A 128 -29.20 -3.74 -5.59
N GLU A 129 -29.01 -3.80 -6.91
CA GLU A 129 -27.67 -3.67 -7.53
C GLU A 129 -26.95 -2.40 -7.07
N LYS A 130 -27.67 -1.28 -6.91
CA LYS A 130 -27.09 -0.02 -6.46
C LYS A 130 -26.66 -0.04 -5.00
N GLU A 131 -27.39 -0.75 -4.14
CA GLU A 131 -27.01 -0.91 -2.73
C GLU A 131 -25.77 -1.79 -2.59
N ILE A 132 -25.66 -2.84 -3.41
CA ILE A 132 -24.45 -3.65 -3.53
C ILE A 132 -23.28 -2.77 -3.95
N GLU A 133 -23.43 -1.94 -4.99
CA GLU A 133 -22.37 -1.04 -5.44
C GLU A 133 -21.89 -0.11 -4.32
N ILE A 134 -22.80 0.54 -3.61
CA ILE A 134 -22.48 1.44 -2.50
C ILE A 134 -21.73 0.70 -1.38
N LEU A 135 -22.12 -0.55 -1.11
CA LEU A 135 -21.55 -1.36 -0.03
C LEU A 135 -20.12 -1.80 -0.34
N ILE A 136 -19.86 -2.33 -1.54
CA ILE A 136 -18.59 -3.02 -1.84
C ILE A 136 -17.56 -2.15 -2.56
N LEU A 137 -17.99 -1.16 -3.34
CA LEU A 137 -17.09 -0.30 -4.12
C LEU A 137 -15.96 0.33 -3.25
N PRO A 138 -16.23 0.87 -2.04
CA PRO A 138 -15.19 1.39 -1.17
C PRO A 138 -14.06 0.38 -0.89
N GLY A 139 -14.40 -0.86 -0.59
CA GLY A 139 -13.44 -1.93 -0.30
C GLY A 139 -12.66 -2.34 -1.56
N VAL A 140 -13.35 -2.48 -2.68
CA VAL A 140 -12.75 -2.88 -3.96
C VAL A 140 -11.78 -1.82 -4.49
N LEU A 141 -12.13 -0.54 -4.42
CA LEU A 141 -11.22 0.55 -4.80
C LEU A 141 -9.95 0.54 -3.94
N ARG A 142 -10.08 0.33 -2.62
CA ARG A 142 -8.92 0.19 -1.72
C ARG A 142 -8.08 -1.05 -2.01
N LEU A 143 -8.62 -2.12 -2.58
CA LEU A 143 -7.81 -3.28 -2.96
C LEU A 143 -7.10 -3.08 -4.31
N LEU A 144 -7.69 -2.28 -5.20
CA LEU A 144 -7.18 -2.06 -6.56
C LEU A 144 -6.25 -0.84 -6.69
N HIS A 145 -6.34 0.14 -5.77
CA HIS A 145 -5.74 1.47 -5.96
C HIS A 145 -4.25 1.40 -6.31
N ALA A 146 -3.44 0.68 -5.55
CA ALA A 146 -2.00 0.67 -5.78
C ALA A 146 -1.61 0.08 -7.14
N GLU A 147 -2.31 -0.97 -7.58
CA GLU A 147 -2.09 -1.54 -8.92
C GLU A 147 -2.52 -0.56 -10.01
N LYS A 148 -3.68 0.08 -9.85
CA LYS A 148 -4.17 1.04 -10.84
C LYS A 148 -3.36 2.34 -10.87
N ALA A 149 -2.81 2.77 -9.73
CA ALA A 149 -1.91 3.92 -9.62
C ALA A 149 -0.65 3.77 -10.49
N ARG A 150 -0.23 2.52 -10.74
CA ARG A 150 0.86 2.19 -11.68
C ARG A 150 0.63 2.70 -13.09
N ASP A 151 -0.62 2.74 -13.53
CA ASP A 151 -0.98 3.06 -14.91
C ASP A 151 -1.36 4.54 -15.08
N LEU A 152 -1.71 5.24 -14.00
CA LEU A 152 -2.33 6.56 -14.03
C LEU A 152 -1.55 7.63 -14.79
N ALA A 153 -0.21 7.56 -14.78
CA ALA A 153 0.63 8.51 -15.50
C ALA A 153 0.57 8.34 -17.02
N LEU A 154 0.14 7.18 -17.51
CA LEU A 154 0.15 6.79 -18.92
C LEU A 154 -1.24 6.68 -19.55
N ILE A 155 -2.28 6.49 -18.75
CA ILE A 155 -3.66 6.49 -19.26
C ILE A 155 -4.17 7.91 -19.54
N HIS A 156 -5.31 7.97 -20.25
CA HIS A 156 -5.98 9.22 -20.59
C HIS A 156 -7.48 9.15 -20.35
N TRP A 157 -8.09 10.33 -20.36
CA TRP A 157 -9.54 10.53 -20.34
C TRP A 157 -9.97 11.23 -21.62
N ASN A 158 -11.16 10.90 -22.10
CA ASN A 158 -11.72 11.53 -23.28
C ASN A 158 -12.76 12.57 -22.88
N VAL A 159 -12.70 13.76 -23.47
CA VAL A 159 -13.74 14.78 -23.29
C VAL A 159 -14.95 14.40 -24.16
N PRO A 160 -16.19 14.45 -23.64
CA PRO A 160 -17.37 14.22 -24.44
C PRO A 160 -17.40 15.13 -25.69
N GLY A 161 -17.48 14.53 -26.87
CA GLY A 161 -17.49 15.24 -28.15
C GLY A 161 -16.11 15.67 -28.68
N SER A 162 -15.02 15.38 -27.98
CA SER A 162 -13.64 15.56 -28.48
C SER A 162 -12.98 14.21 -28.76
N GLN A 163 -12.11 14.18 -29.77
CA GLN A 163 -11.20 13.05 -30.01
C GLN A 163 -9.86 13.22 -29.32
N GLU A 164 -9.57 14.40 -28.75
CA GLU A 164 -8.29 14.67 -28.09
C GLU A 164 -8.26 14.05 -26.68
N PRO A 165 -7.32 13.13 -26.41
CA PRO A 165 -7.14 12.55 -25.08
C PRO A 165 -6.49 13.54 -24.12
N ILE A 166 -6.97 13.59 -22.88
CA ILE A 166 -6.38 14.36 -21.78
C ILE A 166 -5.56 13.42 -20.90
N TYR A 167 -4.30 13.78 -20.66
CA TYR A 167 -3.39 13.05 -19.77
C TYR A 167 -3.14 13.82 -18.48
N VAL A 168 -2.77 13.13 -17.40
CA VAL A 168 -2.34 13.82 -16.16
C VAL A 168 -1.01 14.54 -16.38
N ILE A 169 -0.08 13.93 -17.14
CA ILE A 169 1.18 14.56 -17.58
C ILE A 169 1.01 14.98 -19.04
N GLU A 170 0.86 16.28 -19.35
CA GLU A 170 0.61 16.72 -20.73
C GLU A 170 1.83 16.64 -21.63
N ASN A 171 3.00 17.03 -21.13
CA ASN A 171 4.23 16.97 -21.89
C ASN A 171 4.51 15.52 -22.32
N ILE A 172 4.43 15.27 -23.63
CA ILE A 172 4.49 13.93 -24.22
C ILE A 172 5.84 13.25 -24.00
N ASP A 173 6.94 14.00 -24.08
CA ASP A 173 8.28 13.45 -23.92
C ASP A 173 8.55 13.08 -22.46
N ILE A 174 8.14 13.95 -21.53
CA ILE A 174 8.21 13.69 -20.09
C ILE A 174 7.31 12.50 -19.72
N ARG A 175 6.08 12.44 -20.23
CA ARG A 175 5.14 11.33 -19.96
C ARG A 175 5.68 10.00 -20.45
N ARG A 176 6.16 9.94 -21.70
CA ARG A 176 6.70 8.71 -22.29
C ARG A 176 7.94 8.21 -21.56
N TYR A 177 8.78 9.12 -21.09
CA TYR A 177 10.04 8.75 -20.46
C TYR A 177 9.89 8.42 -18.97
N TYR A 178 9.16 9.24 -18.21
CA TYR A 178 9.06 9.11 -16.75
C TYR A 178 7.73 8.54 -16.26
N GLY A 179 6.70 8.43 -17.11
CA GLY A 179 5.36 7.99 -16.68
C GLY A 179 5.35 6.59 -16.07
N GLU A 180 6.05 5.63 -16.67
CA GLU A 180 6.15 4.27 -16.11
C GLU A 180 6.86 4.27 -14.74
N LEU A 181 7.93 5.07 -14.59
CA LEU A 181 8.65 5.19 -13.34
C LEU A 181 7.78 5.82 -12.25
N ILE A 182 7.09 6.93 -12.56
CA ILE A 182 6.15 7.60 -11.65
C ILE A 182 5.07 6.62 -11.19
N GLY A 183 4.50 5.84 -12.11
CA GLY A 183 3.51 4.82 -11.80
C GLY A 183 4.04 3.72 -10.88
N LYS A 184 5.21 3.13 -11.20
CA LYS A 184 5.83 2.12 -10.33
C LYS A 184 6.13 2.66 -8.93
N LEU A 185 6.61 3.89 -8.85
CA LEU A 185 6.84 4.56 -7.56
C LEU A 185 5.53 4.80 -6.81
N ALA A 186 4.47 5.25 -7.48
CA ALA A 186 3.15 5.43 -6.89
C ALA A 186 2.61 4.10 -6.32
N ARG A 187 2.73 2.99 -7.06
CA ARG A 187 2.40 1.64 -6.58
C ARG A 187 3.28 1.16 -5.43
N SER A 188 4.49 1.68 -5.32
CA SER A 188 5.54 1.07 -4.49
C SER A 188 5.15 0.94 -3.04
N HIS A 189 4.25 1.76 -2.47
CA HIS A 189 3.79 1.69 -1.07
C HIS A 189 3.01 0.41 -0.72
N TRP A 190 2.56 -0.35 -1.71
CA TRP A 190 1.79 -1.58 -1.52
C TRP A 190 2.58 -2.89 -1.66
N ILE A 191 3.85 -2.81 -2.07
CA ILE A 191 4.76 -3.96 -2.07
C ILE A 191 5.61 -3.96 -0.79
N SER A 192 6.33 -5.04 -0.51
CA SER A 192 7.25 -5.03 0.64
C SER A 192 8.50 -4.21 0.33
N VAL A 193 9.10 -3.57 1.35
CA VAL A 193 10.36 -2.83 1.20
C VAL A 193 11.48 -3.69 0.58
N ARG A 194 11.45 -5.00 0.84
CA ARG A 194 12.44 -5.96 0.30
C ARG A 194 12.31 -6.19 -1.20
N GLU A 195 11.16 -5.87 -1.79
CA GLU A 195 10.91 -6.03 -3.22
C GLU A 195 11.40 -4.82 -4.03
N LEU A 196 11.74 -3.69 -3.37
CA LEU A 196 12.17 -2.47 -4.07
C LEU A 196 13.43 -2.67 -4.92
N GLU A 197 14.39 -3.49 -4.47
CA GLU A 197 15.59 -3.81 -5.26
C GLU A 197 15.31 -4.66 -6.50
N MET A 198 14.21 -5.41 -6.49
CA MET A 198 13.80 -6.21 -7.65
C MET A 198 12.92 -5.39 -8.60
N GLU A 199 12.15 -4.43 -8.08
CA GLU A 199 11.24 -3.60 -8.87
C GLU A 199 11.98 -2.48 -9.62
N PHE A 200 13.04 -1.92 -9.02
CA PHE A 200 13.72 -0.75 -9.56
C PHE A 200 15.20 -1.01 -9.90
N PRO A 201 15.68 -0.44 -11.03
CA PRO A 201 17.12 -0.43 -11.32
C PRO A 201 17.87 0.49 -10.33
N THR A 202 19.18 0.33 -10.23
CA THR A 202 20.02 1.17 -9.35
C THR A 202 19.94 2.66 -9.68
N THR A 203 19.86 3.01 -10.97
CA THR A 203 19.85 4.39 -11.42
C THR A 203 19.12 4.50 -12.76
N ILE A 204 18.31 5.55 -12.92
CA ILE A 204 17.70 5.93 -14.19
C ILE A 204 18.49 7.12 -14.75
N PRO A 205 18.92 7.07 -16.03
CA PRO A 205 19.62 8.17 -16.66
C PRO A 205 18.72 9.39 -16.85
N ALA A 206 19.35 10.54 -17.09
CA ALA A 206 18.67 11.77 -17.43
C ALA A 206 17.87 11.59 -18.73
N GLY A 207 16.62 12.02 -18.72
CA GLY A 207 15.70 11.98 -19.86
C GLY A 207 15.66 13.28 -20.67
N PRO A 208 14.57 13.50 -21.41
CA PRO A 208 14.43 14.65 -22.31
C PRO A 208 14.46 15.99 -21.57
N GLY A 209 15.19 16.97 -22.13
CA GLY A 209 15.14 18.36 -21.69
C GLY A 209 15.76 18.62 -20.32
N VAL A 210 16.63 17.73 -19.81
CA VAL A 210 17.33 17.88 -18.53
C VAL A 210 18.84 17.61 -18.68
N PRO A 211 19.70 18.20 -17.83
CA PRO A 211 21.13 17.91 -17.79
C PRO A 211 21.47 16.43 -17.59
N SER A 212 22.56 15.96 -18.22
CA SER A 212 22.98 14.55 -18.18
C SER A 212 23.39 14.04 -16.80
N ASN A 213 23.78 14.94 -15.90
CA ASN A 213 24.11 14.62 -14.50
C ASN A 213 22.87 14.50 -13.60
N TRP A 214 21.67 14.84 -14.07
CA TRP A 214 20.42 14.66 -13.33
C TRP A 214 19.90 13.22 -13.47
N THR A 215 20.57 12.30 -12.80
CA THR A 215 20.13 10.90 -12.71
C THR A 215 19.15 10.69 -11.56
N ILE A 216 18.31 9.65 -11.62
CA ILE A 216 17.37 9.31 -10.55
C ILE A 216 17.84 8.04 -9.85
N ASP A 217 17.91 8.07 -8.52
CA ASP A 217 17.89 6.84 -7.71
C ASP A 217 16.42 6.49 -7.37
N PRO A 218 15.81 5.52 -8.06
CA PRO A 218 14.39 5.21 -7.86
C PRO A 218 14.11 4.58 -6.49
N ILE A 219 15.08 3.88 -5.87
CA ILE A 219 14.92 3.37 -4.51
C ILE A 219 14.87 4.53 -3.52
N LYS A 220 15.69 5.57 -3.74
CA LYS A 220 15.61 6.82 -2.97
C LYS A 220 14.20 7.39 -2.95
N VAL A 221 13.63 7.54 -4.15
CA VAL A 221 12.32 8.17 -4.34
C VAL A 221 11.21 7.29 -3.76
N ALA A 222 11.27 5.96 -3.95
CA ALA A 222 10.33 5.03 -3.36
C ALA A 222 10.35 5.11 -1.83
N CYS A 223 11.55 5.09 -1.22
CA CYS A 223 11.71 5.20 0.23
C CYS A 223 11.13 6.52 0.78
N LEU A 224 11.34 7.65 0.08
CA LEU A 224 10.77 8.93 0.48
C LEU A 224 9.24 8.91 0.47
N LEU A 225 8.62 8.44 -0.62
CA LEU A 225 7.16 8.36 -0.72
C LEU A 225 6.60 7.45 0.38
N ARG A 226 7.15 6.24 0.53
CA ARG A 226 6.67 5.24 1.48
C ARG A 226 6.72 5.72 2.92
N CYS A 227 7.86 6.29 3.34
CA CYS A 227 8.00 6.81 4.69
C CYS A 227 7.13 8.05 4.92
N ALA A 228 7.00 8.93 3.92
CA ALA A 228 6.16 10.11 4.01
C ALA A 228 4.68 9.77 4.16
N ASP A 229 4.18 8.85 3.33
CA ASP A 229 2.80 8.37 3.36
C ASP A 229 2.48 7.66 4.68
N ALA A 230 3.29 6.65 5.04
CA ALA A 230 3.08 5.89 6.28
C ALA A 230 3.03 6.81 7.53
N SER A 231 3.84 7.86 7.56
CA SER A 231 3.92 8.80 8.69
C SER A 231 2.86 9.90 8.69
N GLN A 232 2.03 10.02 7.64
CA GLN A 232 1.01 11.08 7.54
C GLN A 232 -0.29 10.67 8.26
N VAL A 233 -0.23 10.70 9.59
CA VAL A 233 -1.29 10.18 10.48
C VAL A 233 -1.89 11.25 11.39
N ASP A 234 -1.58 12.52 11.12
CA ASP A 234 -1.98 13.66 11.95
C ASP A 234 -3.38 14.22 11.61
N HIS A 235 -3.81 15.18 12.42
CA HIS A 235 -5.14 15.83 12.36
C HIS A 235 -5.53 16.46 11.02
N VAL A 236 -4.58 16.73 10.10
CA VAL A 236 -4.92 17.17 8.74
C VAL A 236 -5.75 16.10 8.01
N ARG A 237 -5.58 14.81 8.37
CA ARG A 237 -6.41 13.71 7.83
C ARG A 237 -7.82 13.67 8.40
N ALA A 238 -8.06 14.28 9.55
CA ALA A 238 -9.33 14.23 10.23
C ALA A 238 -9.75 15.59 10.81
N PRO A 239 -10.02 16.62 9.99
CA PRO A 239 -10.44 17.92 10.49
C PRO A 239 -11.77 17.84 11.27
N SER A 240 -11.82 18.43 12.47
CA SER A 240 -12.94 18.25 13.41
C SER A 240 -14.31 18.63 12.82
N PHE A 241 -14.37 19.72 12.05
CA PHE A 241 -15.62 20.17 11.46
C PHE A 241 -16.11 19.20 10.38
N LEU A 242 -15.22 18.72 9.52
CA LEU A 242 -15.56 17.73 8.50
C LEU A 242 -16.00 16.42 9.13
N TRP A 243 -15.32 15.97 10.19
CA TRP A 243 -15.72 14.78 10.95
C TRP A 243 -17.15 14.89 11.50
N ALA A 244 -17.51 16.04 12.06
CA ALA A 244 -18.85 16.31 12.59
C ALA A 244 -19.95 16.31 11.51
N LEU A 245 -19.60 16.66 10.27
CA LEU A 245 -20.50 16.61 9.11
C LEU A 245 -20.67 15.19 8.56
N LEU A 246 -19.56 14.46 8.39
CA LEU A 246 -19.57 13.12 7.79
C LEU A 246 -20.13 12.05 8.71
N LYS A 247 -19.92 12.17 10.03
CA LYS A 247 -20.38 11.21 11.06
C LYS A 247 -20.08 9.74 10.68
N PRO A 248 -18.81 9.41 10.37
CA PRO A 248 -18.40 8.04 10.06
C PRO A 248 -18.77 7.07 11.20
N LYS A 249 -18.82 5.77 10.88
CA LYS A 249 -19.14 4.70 11.83
C LYS A 249 -18.08 3.60 11.81
N GLY A 250 -18.07 2.78 12.86
CA GLY A 250 -17.16 1.64 13.01
C GLY A 250 -15.69 2.06 12.93
N ILE A 251 -14.87 1.23 12.26
CA ILE A 251 -13.42 1.42 12.12
C ILE A 251 -13.05 2.78 11.51
N SER A 252 -13.86 3.28 10.58
CA SER A 252 -13.63 4.61 10.00
C SER A 252 -13.70 5.69 11.10
N ASN A 253 -14.72 5.65 11.96
CA ASN A 253 -14.82 6.61 13.05
C ASN A 253 -13.65 6.52 14.03
N GLU A 254 -13.08 5.33 14.24
CA GLU A 254 -11.88 5.14 15.05
C GLU A 254 -10.66 5.81 14.41
N HIS A 255 -10.49 5.68 13.09
CA HIS A 255 -9.45 6.41 12.33
C HIS A 255 -9.61 7.93 12.47
N TRP A 256 -10.82 8.45 12.25
CA TRP A 256 -11.11 9.87 12.41
C TRP A 256 -10.83 10.34 13.84
N ALA A 257 -11.26 9.58 14.84
CA ALA A 257 -11.11 9.93 16.25
C ALA A 257 -9.65 10.02 16.69
N PHE A 258 -8.80 9.09 16.26
CA PHE A 258 -7.40 9.16 16.66
C PHE A 258 -6.65 10.23 15.86
N GLN A 259 -6.78 10.24 14.53
CA GLN A 259 -6.02 11.18 13.68
C GLN A 259 -6.33 12.62 14.08
N ASN A 260 -7.59 12.93 14.40
CA ASN A 260 -7.99 14.26 14.87
C ASN A 260 -7.20 14.75 16.09
N LYS A 261 -6.78 13.83 16.97
CA LYS A 261 -6.02 14.14 18.18
C LYS A 261 -4.51 14.17 17.97
N ILE A 262 -4.00 13.57 16.89
CA ILE A 262 -2.57 13.49 16.63
C ILE A 262 -2.06 14.81 16.05
N GLY A 263 -1.02 15.36 16.70
CA GLY A 263 -0.32 16.54 16.22
C GLY A 263 0.59 16.22 15.02
N ARG A 264 1.11 17.27 14.38
CA ARG A 264 2.14 17.08 13.34
C ARG A 264 3.35 16.38 13.92
N ALA A 265 3.91 15.43 13.19
CA ALA A 265 5.07 14.70 13.63
C ALA A 265 6.30 15.61 13.74
N SER A 266 7.26 15.21 14.58
CA SER A 266 8.55 15.87 14.73
C SER A 266 9.66 14.83 14.88
N ILE A 267 10.93 15.24 14.75
CA ILE A 267 12.08 14.35 14.92
C ILE A 267 12.85 14.75 16.19
N SER A 268 13.22 13.75 16.98
CA SER A 268 14.16 13.90 18.10
C SER A 268 15.21 12.80 18.05
N GLY A 269 16.47 13.18 17.88
CA GLY A 269 17.55 12.24 17.58
C GLY A 269 17.29 11.53 16.24
N ASP A 270 17.12 10.22 16.30
CA ASP A 270 16.81 9.35 15.15
C ASP A 270 15.32 8.94 15.06
N ALA A 271 14.49 9.43 15.97
CA ALA A 271 13.12 8.96 16.16
C ALA A 271 12.08 10.00 15.77
N LEU A 272 11.06 9.54 15.04
CA LEU A 272 9.83 10.25 14.75
C LEU A 272 8.93 10.23 16.00
N ILE A 273 8.51 11.41 16.44
CA ILE A 273 7.56 11.58 17.53
C ILE A 273 6.16 11.72 16.93
N ILE A 274 5.31 10.74 17.22
CA ILE A 274 3.86 10.80 17.01
C ILE A 274 3.24 11.10 18.38
N GLY A 275 2.68 12.29 18.55
CA GLY A 275 2.13 12.74 19.83
C GLY A 275 0.71 13.24 19.71
N SER A 276 -0.08 13.09 20.78
CA SER A 276 -1.44 13.63 20.83
C SER A 276 -1.49 15.02 21.46
N GLY A 277 -2.33 15.90 20.91
CA GLY A 277 -2.62 17.21 21.50
C GLY A 277 -3.65 17.16 22.63
N SER A 278 -4.33 16.02 22.81
CA SER A 278 -5.27 15.77 23.89
C SER A 278 -5.25 14.30 24.31
N SER A 279 -5.75 14.02 25.51
CA SER A 279 -5.85 12.67 26.07
C SER A 279 -7.00 11.87 25.45
N PHE A 280 -6.85 10.54 25.45
CA PHE A 280 -7.89 9.57 25.09
C PHE A 280 -8.58 9.07 26.35
N LYS A 281 -9.90 9.26 26.44
CA LYS A 281 -10.73 8.73 27.53
C LYS A 281 -10.97 7.23 27.35
N ALA A 282 -11.41 6.53 28.39
CA ALA A 282 -11.68 5.09 28.33
C ALA A 282 -12.63 4.68 27.20
N LYS A 283 -13.63 5.52 26.86
CA LYS A 283 -14.55 5.29 25.74
C LYS A 283 -13.90 5.39 24.35
N GLU A 284 -12.70 5.92 24.26
CA GLU A 284 -11.90 6.11 23.04
C GLU A 284 -10.76 5.09 22.96
N ALA A 285 -10.77 4.05 23.81
CA ALA A 285 -9.71 3.05 23.87
C ALA A 285 -9.43 2.40 22.51
N ASN A 286 -10.45 2.08 21.71
CA ASN A 286 -10.26 1.52 20.37
C ASN A 286 -9.48 2.47 19.45
N ALA A 287 -9.80 3.76 19.48
CA ALA A 287 -9.09 4.77 18.69
C ALA A 287 -7.63 4.92 19.16
N TRP A 288 -7.37 4.82 20.47
CA TRP A 288 -6.02 4.82 21.02
C TRP A 288 -5.22 3.60 20.58
N TRP A 289 -5.80 2.40 20.66
CA TRP A 289 -5.16 1.17 20.19
C TRP A 289 -4.89 1.19 18.70
N LEU A 290 -5.83 1.71 17.89
CA LEU A 290 -5.62 1.92 16.47
C LEU A 290 -4.48 2.91 16.19
N ALA A 291 -4.34 3.98 16.98
CA ALA A 291 -3.20 4.89 16.87
C ALA A 291 -1.87 4.17 17.16
N TYR A 292 -1.85 3.27 18.15
CA TYR A 292 -0.68 2.47 18.48
C TYR A 292 -0.33 1.46 17.37
N ASP A 293 -1.32 0.76 16.81
CA ASP A 293 -1.14 -0.16 15.68
C ASP A 293 -0.61 0.55 14.44
N VAL A 294 -1.15 1.74 14.15
CA VAL A 294 -0.64 2.59 13.07
C VAL A 294 0.79 3.03 13.35
N ALA A 295 1.13 3.46 14.58
CA ALA A 295 2.49 3.84 14.94
C ALA A 295 3.49 2.67 14.82
N LEU A 296 3.08 1.44 15.15
CA LEU A 296 3.87 0.23 14.92
C LEU A 296 4.10 -0.05 13.43
N MET A 297 3.08 0.18 12.59
CA MET A 297 3.21 0.09 11.13
C MET A 297 4.22 1.12 10.60
N VAL A 298 4.14 2.39 11.05
CA VAL A 298 5.10 3.44 10.68
C VAL A 298 6.52 3.08 11.12
N ASP A 299 6.70 2.60 12.35
CA ASP A 299 8.02 2.18 12.86
C ASP A 299 8.63 1.07 12.03
N LYS A 300 7.83 0.05 11.69
CA LYS A 300 8.25 -1.05 10.82
C LYS A 300 8.69 -0.53 9.45
N GLU A 301 7.93 0.39 8.84
CA GLU A 301 8.26 0.98 7.55
C GLU A 301 9.59 1.73 7.60
N LEU A 302 9.76 2.64 8.57
CA LEU A 302 10.99 3.43 8.76
C LEU A 302 12.20 2.53 8.97
N ARG A 303 12.09 1.52 9.84
CA ARG A 303 13.21 0.58 10.11
C ARG A 303 13.55 -0.26 8.91
N GLN A 304 12.56 -0.73 8.16
CA GLN A 304 12.80 -1.53 6.96
C GLN A 304 13.49 -0.72 5.87
N VAL A 305 13.07 0.52 5.66
CA VAL A 305 13.72 1.45 4.74
C VAL A 305 15.14 1.75 5.19
N ASP A 306 15.35 2.03 6.48
CA ASP A 306 16.67 2.31 7.02
C ASP A 306 17.64 1.11 6.83
N MET A 307 17.17 -0.12 7.08
CA MET A 307 17.91 -1.35 6.80
C MET A 307 18.20 -1.52 5.31
N LEU A 308 17.23 -1.24 4.42
CA LEU A 308 17.42 -1.33 2.97
C LEU A 308 18.49 -0.36 2.50
N LEU A 309 18.41 0.90 2.90
CA LEU A 309 19.39 1.93 2.52
C LEU A 309 20.81 1.56 3.00
N GLU A 310 20.91 0.95 4.19
CA GLU A 310 22.17 0.42 4.72
C GLU A 310 22.71 -0.77 3.95
N SER A 311 21.90 -1.82 3.76
CA SER A 311 22.32 -3.07 3.12
C SER A 311 22.75 -2.85 1.67
N THR A 312 22.15 -1.85 1.02
CA THR A 312 22.43 -1.48 -0.36
C THR A 312 23.45 -0.33 -0.47
N GLN A 313 24.10 0.03 0.65
CA GLN A 313 25.22 0.97 0.74
C GLN A 313 24.95 2.34 0.11
N ARG A 314 23.72 2.87 0.26
CA ARG A 314 23.42 4.23 -0.21
C ARG A 314 24.21 5.24 0.64
N LYS A 315 24.69 6.29 -0.03
CA LYS A 315 25.47 7.36 0.62
C LYS A 315 24.64 8.25 1.57
N TYR A 316 23.33 8.09 1.54
CA TYR A 316 22.38 8.87 2.32
C TYR A 316 21.57 7.95 3.24
N ARG A 317 21.11 8.50 4.36
CA ARG A 317 20.20 7.87 5.30
C ARG A 317 19.17 8.90 5.73
N PHE A 318 17.98 8.44 6.09
CA PHE A 318 16.97 9.31 6.67
C PHE A 318 17.31 9.62 8.13
N VAL A 319 16.91 10.81 8.59
CA VAL A 319 17.07 11.18 10.00
C VAL A 319 16.01 10.51 10.86
N GLY A 320 14.80 10.29 10.32
CA GLY A 320 13.76 9.49 10.97
C GLY A 320 13.90 8.01 10.63
N LYS A 321 14.30 7.18 11.60
CA LYS A 321 14.59 5.75 11.41
C LYS A 321 13.63 4.82 12.16
N ARG A 322 12.91 5.36 13.12
CA ARG A 322 11.99 4.63 14.01
C ARG A 322 10.96 5.58 14.58
N VAL A 323 9.93 5.06 15.22
CA VAL A 323 8.99 5.87 16.02
C VAL A 323 9.41 5.84 17.49
N MET A 324 9.21 6.95 18.19
CA MET A 324 9.52 7.08 19.60
C MET A 324 8.44 6.39 20.47
N GLY A 325 8.86 5.58 21.43
CA GLY A 325 7.97 5.00 22.45
C GLY A 325 7.12 3.82 22.01
N VAL A 326 7.22 3.36 20.75
CA VAL A 326 6.40 2.26 20.22
C VAL A 326 6.80 0.87 20.71
N GLU A 327 7.89 0.74 21.47
CA GLU A 327 8.35 -0.54 22.01
C GLU A 327 7.36 -1.17 23.02
N SER A 328 6.48 -0.36 23.61
CA SER A 328 5.40 -0.83 24.47
C SER A 328 4.25 0.17 24.51
N SER A 329 3.05 -0.32 24.83
CA SER A 329 1.87 0.55 25.03
C SER A 329 2.09 1.58 26.14
N GLU A 330 2.82 1.18 27.19
CA GLU A 330 3.18 2.06 28.31
C GLU A 330 4.12 3.20 27.87
N SER A 331 5.19 2.88 27.14
CA SER A 331 6.08 3.92 26.57
C SER A 331 5.34 4.83 25.60
N PHE A 332 4.48 4.29 24.73
CA PHE A 332 3.74 5.06 23.75
C PHE A 332 2.75 6.02 24.43
N SER A 333 2.14 5.60 25.54
CA SER A 333 1.21 6.42 26.32
C SER A 333 1.82 7.73 26.86
N LYS A 334 3.15 7.82 26.95
CA LYS A 334 3.85 9.07 27.33
C LYS A 334 3.75 10.15 26.26
N TYR A 335 3.59 9.76 25.00
CA TYR A 335 3.46 10.65 23.84
C TYR A 335 2.01 10.77 23.36
N VAL A 336 1.23 9.69 23.46
CA VAL A 336 -0.20 9.64 23.14
C VAL A 336 -0.98 9.34 24.40
N GLN A 337 -1.39 10.40 25.10
CA GLN A 337 -1.85 10.33 26.49
C GLN A 337 -3.23 9.67 26.64
N THR A 338 -3.43 8.95 27.74
CA THR A 338 -4.72 8.41 28.18
C THR A 338 -5.25 9.17 29.41
N GLU A 339 -6.57 9.18 29.61
CA GLU A 339 -7.22 9.83 30.76
C GLU A 339 -8.16 8.86 31.47
N GLY A 340 -7.86 8.55 32.73
CA GLY A 340 -8.67 7.68 33.57
C GLY A 340 -8.52 6.18 33.29
N TRP A 341 -7.53 5.78 32.49
CA TRP A 341 -7.19 4.38 32.22
C TRP A 341 -5.73 4.25 31.76
N HIS A 342 -5.19 3.03 31.82
CA HIS A 342 -3.83 2.71 31.38
C HIS A 342 -3.86 1.62 30.31
N PRO A 343 -3.11 1.79 29.21
CA PRO A 343 -3.09 0.79 28.14
C PRO A 343 -2.20 -0.38 28.51
N ILE A 344 -2.80 -1.53 28.79
CA ILE A 344 -2.10 -2.78 29.08
C ILE A 344 -2.20 -3.68 27.85
N ASP A 345 -1.06 -3.95 27.20
CA ASP A 345 -0.99 -4.93 26.12
C ASP A 345 -1.08 -6.34 26.71
N ALA A 346 -2.28 -6.91 26.63
CA ALA A 346 -2.58 -8.28 27.03
C ALA A 346 -2.57 -9.25 25.83
N SER A 347 -1.93 -8.89 24.71
CA SER A 347 -1.86 -9.75 23.54
C SER A 347 -1.21 -11.09 23.86
N LEU A 348 -1.86 -12.18 23.44
CA LEU A 348 -1.33 -13.52 23.60
C LEU A 348 -0.17 -13.72 22.63
N LYS A 349 1.06 -13.66 23.15
CA LYS A 349 2.25 -14.02 22.38
C LYS A 349 2.38 -15.54 22.33
N ILE A 350 2.25 -16.11 21.15
CA ILE A 350 2.60 -17.52 20.91
C ILE A 350 4.13 -17.63 21.00
N SER A 351 4.63 -17.98 22.17
CA SER A 351 6.07 -18.17 22.42
C SER A 351 6.58 -19.53 21.91
N ASN A 352 5.68 -20.51 21.77
CA ASN A 352 6.01 -21.88 21.37
C ASN A 352 5.24 -22.32 20.13
N VAL A 353 5.60 -21.77 18.98
CA VAL A 353 5.00 -22.15 17.69
C VAL A 353 5.16 -23.65 17.42
N SER A 354 6.32 -24.24 17.71
CA SER A 354 6.57 -25.68 17.52
C SER A 354 5.68 -26.55 18.41
N GLY A 355 5.44 -26.14 19.65
CA GLY A 355 4.46 -26.75 20.55
C GLY A 355 3.05 -26.71 19.98
N ILE A 356 2.59 -25.54 19.49
CA ILE A 356 1.27 -25.41 18.86
C ILE A 356 1.16 -26.28 17.61
N VAL A 357 2.17 -26.31 16.74
CA VAL A 357 2.18 -27.18 15.56
C VAL A 357 2.09 -28.65 15.97
N ARG A 358 2.79 -29.06 17.03
CA ARG A 358 2.72 -30.43 17.57
C ARG A 358 1.34 -30.76 18.15
N THR A 359 0.70 -29.80 18.79
CA THR A 359 -0.63 -29.95 19.42
C THR A 359 -1.78 -29.90 18.42
N LEU A 360 -1.73 -29.00 17.43
CA LEU A 360 -2.83 -28.75 16.49
C LEU A 360 -2.66 -29.43 15.12
N GLY A 361 -1.43 -29.81 14.74
CA GLY A 361 -1.15 -30.43 13.44
C GLY A 361 -0.31 -31.71 13.50
N GLY A 362 0.18 -32.08 14.68
CA GLY A 362 1.08 -33.22 14.89
C GLY A 362 0.45 -34.36 15.69
N ASP A 363 1.32 -35.20 16.26
CA ASP A 363 0.96 -36.48 16.89
C ASP A 363 -0.08 -36.37 18.02
N HIS A 364 -0.30 -35.19 18.62
CA HIS A 364 -1.27 -35.03 19.70
C HIS A 364 -2.72 -34.94 19.22
N LEU A 365 -2.97 -34.43 18.01
CA LEU A 365 -4.32 -34.37 17.43
C LEU A 365 -4.62 -35.62 16.58
N TYR A 366 -3.60 -36.15 15.92
CA TYR A 366 -3.75 -37.16 14.87
C TYR A 366 -3.00 -38.48 15.13
N GLY A 367 -2.23 -38.58 16.22
CA GLY A 367 -1.36 -39.73 16.48
C GLY A 367 -0.28 -39.92 15.41
N SER A 368 0.38 -41.08 15.42
CA SER A 368 1.47 -41.40 14.48
C SER A 368 0.97 -41.86 13.08
N SER A 369 -0.29 -41.62 12.74
CA SER A 369 -0.90 -42.14 11.52
C SER A 369 -0.53 -41.32 10.29
N GLN A 370 0.23 -41.92 9.37
CA GLN A 370 0.60 -41.29 8.10
C GLN A 370 -0.59 -41.12 7.13
N VAL A 371 -1.75 -41.72 7.42
CA VAL A 371 -2.96 -41.61 6.60
C VAL A 371 -3.58 -40.21 6.67
N ILE A 372 -3.45 -39.55 7.82
CA ILE A 372 -4.12 -38.26 8.06
C ILE A 372 -3.48 -37.12 7.27
N PRO A 373 -2.14 -36.93 7.27
CA PRO A 373 -1.51 -35.95 6.39
C PRO A 373 -1.87 -36.13 4.91
N ILE A 374 -1.98 -37.38 4.44
CA ILE A 374 -2.40 -37.68 3.07
C ILE A 374 -3.85 -37.25 2.83
N ARG A 375 -4.77 -37.52 3.77
CA ARG A 375 -6.15 -37.04 3.73
C ARG A 375 -6.22 -35.52 3.62
N GLU A 376 -5.52 -34.79 4.49
CA GLU A 376 -5.50 -33.32 4.49
C GLU A 376 -4.97 -32.74 3.18
N LEU A 377 -3.92 -33.35 2.61
CA LEU A 377 -3.37 -32.93 1.32
C LEU A 377 -4.35 -33.17 0.17
N ILE A 378 -5.07 -34.30 0.17
CA ILE A 378 -6.12 -34.59 -0.82
C ILE A 378 -7.29 -33.60 -0.66
N GLN A 379 -7.67 -33.29 0.58
CA GLN A 379 -8.75 -32.36 0.88
C GLN A 379 -8.40 -30.94 0.41
N ASN A 380 -7.21 -30.44 0.75
CA ASN A 380 -6.71 -29.16 0.25
C ASN A 380 -6.64 -29.10 -1.28
N ALA A 381 -6.23 -30.20 -1.94
CA ALA A 381 -6.22 -30.28 -3.40
C ALA A 381 -7.65 -30.26 -3.99
N ALA A 382 -8.61 -30.93 -3.34
CA ALA A 382 -10.01 -30.91 -3.74
C ALA A 382 -10.63 -29.52 -3.58
N ASP A 383 -10.36 -28.85 -2.48
CA ASP A 383 -10.87 -27.51 -2.20
C ASP A 383 -10.26 -26.49 -3.17
N ALA A 384 -8.98 -26.59 -3.49
CA ALA A 384 -8.35 -25.77 -4.53
C ALA A 384 -8.96 -25.99 -5.93
N VAL A 385 -9.29 -27.25 -6.30
CA VAL A 385 -9.97 -27.55 -7.57
C VAL A 385 -11.40 -26.99 -7.57
N ARG A 386 -12.15 -27.15 -6.48
CA ARG A 386 -13.51 -26.60 -6.35
C ARG A 386 -13.50 -25.08 -6.44
N ALA A 387 -12.63 -24.42 -5.69
CA ALA A 387 -12.44 -22.98 -5.75
C ALA A 387 -12.14 -22.52 -7.18
N ARG A 388 -11.22 -23.21 -7.88
CA ARG A 388 -10.91 -22.90 -9.27
C ARG A 388 -12.09 -23.12 -10.23
N ARG A 389 -12.91 -24.16 -10.04
CA ARG A 389 -14.12 -24.39 -10.85
C ARG A 389 -15.07 -23.21 -10.76
N LEU A 390 -15.34 -22.77 -9.53
CA LEU A 390 -16.20 -21.62 -9.26
C LEU A 390 -15.63 -20.34 -9.88
N LEU A 391 -14.32 -20.10 -9.73
CA LEU A 391 -13.66 -18.91 -10.26
C LEU A 391 -13.55 -18.86 -11.80
N THR A 392 -13.62 -20.00 -12.49
CA THR A 392 -13.40 -20.07 -13.95
C THR A 392 -14.60 -20.66 -14.72
N ASP A 393 -15.76 -20.72 -14.07
CA ASP A 393 -17.03 -21.27 -14.56
C ASP A 393 -16.85 -22.63 -15.28
N GLN A 394 -16.03 -23.48 -14.68
CA GLN A 394 -15.69 -24.77 -15.26
C GLN A 394 -16.67 -25.82 -14.76
N ASN A 395 -17.04 -26.72 -15.66
CA ASN A 395 -17.96 -27.81 -15.34
C ASN A 395 -17.39 -28.76 -14.25
N ALA A 396 -18.27 -29.59 -13.68
CA ALA A 396 -17.93 -30.52 -12.60
C ALA A 396 -16.83 -31.54 -12.95
N SER A 397 -16.51 -31.73 -14.24
CA SER A 397 -15.46 -32.66 -14.70
C SER A 397 -14.06 -32.02 -14.74
N PHE A 398 -13.97 -30.69 -14.60
CA PHE A 398 -12.70 -29.97 -14.68
C PHE A 398 -11.84 -30.17 -13.44
N GLY A 399 -10.54 -30.49 -13.64
CA GLY A 399 -9.59 -30.69 -12.54
C GLY A 399 -9.63 -32.11 -12.00
N LYS A 400 -8.48 -32.78 -12.12
CA LYS A 400 -8.26 -34.15 -11.64
C LYS A 400 -7.16 -34.14 -10.58
N ILE A 401 -7.45 -34.74 -9.43
CA ILE A 401 -6.47 -34.94 -8.37
C ILE A 401 -5.85 -36.32 -8.58
N ASN A 402 -4.61 -36.36 -9.03
CA ASN A 402 -3.86 -37.61 -9.13
C ASN A 402 -2.99 -37.75 -7.89
N VAL A 403 -3.22 -38.82 -7.12
CA VAL A 403 -2.39 -39.19 -5.98
C VAL A 403 -1.48 -40.33 -6.42
N SER A 404 -0.17 -40.15 -6.25
CA SER A 404 0.81 -41.18 -6.54
C SER A 404 1.77 -41.32 -5.36
N LEU A 405 2.03 -42.56 -4.95
CA LEU A 405 3.03 -42.90 -3.95
C LEU A 405 4.28 -43.37 -4.68
N LYS A 406 5.40 -42.69 -4.44
CA LYS A 406 6.73 -43.14 -4.87
C LYS A 406 7.54 -43.46 -3.64
N THR A 407 7.98 -44.70 -3.54
CA THR A 407 8.96 -45.15 -2.54
C THR A 407 10.34 -44.83 -3.09
N ASP A 408 11.03 -43.86 -2.49
CA ASP A 408 12.44 -43.61 -2.76
C ASP A 408 13.25 -44.21 -1.61
N HIS A 409 14.24 -45.04 -1.93
CA HIS A 409 15.03 -45.76 -0.93
C HIS A 409 16.12 -44.91 -0.26
N ASP A 410 16.32 -43.67 -0.71
CA ASP A 410 17.26 -42.72 -0.10
C ASP A 410 16.55 -41.56 0.58
N LYS A 411 16.89 -41.34 1.85
CA LYS A 411 16.38 -40.28 2.71
C LYS A 411 16.79 -38.91 2.18
N ASN A 412 15.98 -38.29 1.32
CA ASN A 412 15.86 -36.84 1.15
C ASN A 412 14.55 -36.50 0.41
N PHE A 413 13.53 -36.09 1.16
CA PHE A 413 12.20 -35.76 0.63
C PHE A 413 12.14 -34.30 0.16
N GLY A 414 12.13 -34.07 -1.15
CA GLY A 414 11.87 -32.78 -1.78
C GLY A 414 10.52 -32.73 -2.49
N ALA A 415 9.84 -31.58 -2.48
CA ALA A 415 8.59 -31.36 -3.22
C ALA A 415 8.71 -30.17 -4.20
N SER A 416 8.21 -30.33 -5.42
CA SER A 416 8.00 -29.26 -6.41
C SER A 416 6.52 -29.10 -6.72
N ARG A 417 6.03 -27.85 -6.66
CA ARG A 417 4.70 -27.41 -7.11
C ARG A 417 4.76 -27.07 -8.60
N SER A 418 3.79 -27.52 -9.38
CA SER A 418 3.46 -26.89 -10.67
C SER A 418 2.03 -26.34 -10.58
N CYS A 419 1.90 -25.15 -10.00
CA CYS A 419 0.71 -24.31 -10.14
C CYS A 419 1.18 -23.02 -10.79
N VAL A 420 0.71 -22.74 -12.01
CA VAL A 420 0.71 -21.37 -12.52
C VAL A 420 -0.34 -20.62 -11.69
N GLY A 421 0.11 -19.76 -10.78
CA GLY A 421 -0.77 -18.89 -10.00
C GLY A 421 -0.49 -18.70 -8.50
N SER A 422 0.66 -19.12 -7.94
CA SER A 422 1.01 -18.74 -6.56
C SER A 422 2.36 -18.04 -6.50
N THR A 423 2.36 -16.78 -6.10
CA THR A 423 3.56 -16.03 -5.69
C THR A 423 4.10 -16.62 -4.37
N SER A 424 5.33 -17.18 -4.46
CA SER A 424 6.38 -17.29 -3.43
C SER A 424 6.02 -17.69 -1.97
N ARG A 425 6.29 -18.95 -1.61
CA ARG A 425 7.22 -19.43 -0.54
C ARG A 425 6.96 -20.90 -0.18
N THR A 426 8.05 -21.65 0.04
CA THR A 426 8.13 -23.12 0.14
C THR A 426 8.53 -23.57 1.55
N CYS A 427 7.89 -24.61 2.09
CA CYS A 427 8.49 -25.69 2.92
C CYS A 427 7.41 -26.79 3.15
N LEU A 428 7.45 -27.92 2.43
CA LEU A 428 8.01 -29.25 2.79
C LEU A 428 7.23 -30.03 3.88
N ILE A 429 6.46 -31.05 3.46
CA ILE A 429 6.48 -32.48 3.88
C ILE A 429 5.56 -33.30 2.92
N GLY A 430 6.15 -34.22 2.15
CA GLY A 430 5.71 -35.63 2.05
C GLY A 430 4.42 -36.10 1.37
N CYS A 431 3.97 -35.56 0.23
CA CYS A 431 3.19 -36.30 -0.79
C CYS A 431 3.20 -35.52 -2.12
N ARG A 432 3.54 -36.14 -3.26
CA ARG A 432 3.50 -35.44 -4.55
C ARG A 432 2.10 -35.55 -5.15
N ILE A 433 1.27 -34.54 -4.92
CA ILE A 433 -0.02 -34.39 -5.59
C ILE A 433 0.20 -33.56 -6.86
N GLN A 434 -0.06 -34.16 -8.01
CA GLN A 434 0.09 -33.49 -9.31
C GLN A 434 -1.30 -33.21 -9.88
N VAL A 435 -1.70 -31.94 -9.88
CA VAL A 435 -2.96 -31.49 -10.50
C VAL A 435 -2.64 -31.15 -11.95
N GLN A 436 -3.15 -31.94 -12.89
CA GLN A 436 -3.05 -31.65 -14.33
C GLN A 436 -4.37 -31.03 -14.83
N SER A 437 -4.28 -29.93 -15.56
CA SER A 437 -5.40 -29.37 -16.32
C SER A 437 -5.42 -30.03 -17.70
N THR A 438 -6.33 -30.97 -17.93
CA THR A 438 -6.65 -31.42 -19.29
C THR A 438 -7.72 -30.50 -19.86
N GLN A 439 -7.37 -29.70 -20.87
CA GLN A 439 -8.35 -29.17 -21.81
C GLN A 439 -8.94 -30.36 -22.58
N VAL A 440 -10.24 -30.60 -22.42
CA VAL A 440 -10.96 -31.49 -23.34
C VAL A 440 -11.20 -30.66 -24.60
N LYS A 441 -10.50 -30.99 -25.70
CA LYS A 441 -10.95 -30.62 -27.04
C LYS A 441 -12.29 -31.30 -27.28
N VAL A 442 -13.33 -30.51 -27.52
CA VAL A 442 -14.41 -30.86 -28.44
C VAL A 442 -14.46 -29.77 -29.47
#